data_AF-A0A4V1P3V1-F1
#
_entry.id   AF-A0A4V1P3V1-F1
#
_cell.length_a   1.000
_cell.length_b   1.000
_cell.length_c   1.000
_cell.angle_alpha   90.00
_cell.angle_beta   90.00
_cell.angle_gamma   90.00
#
_symmetry.space_group_name_H-M   'P 1'
#
loop_
_entity.id
_entity.type
_entity.pdbx_description
1 polymer ?
#
loop_
_entity_poly.entity_id
_entity_poly.type
_entity_poly.pdbx_seq_one_letter_code
_entity_poly.pdbx_strand_id
1 'polypeptide(L)' 'MLISMRRIERHGDEIMTEKTCAACDCQLDANPIRVKVGGKTVEVCCEECATALNEAGASAAGVSED' A
#
# COMPACT_ATOMS: atom_id res chain seq x y z
N MET A 1 -27.39 17.98 -25.15
CA MET A 1 -27.40 16.79 -24.28
C MET A 1 -26.16 16.84 -23.41
N LEU A 2 -26.35 17.41 -22.21
CA LEU A 2 -25.33 17.67 -21.21
C LEU A 2 -25.33 16.44 -20.30
N ILE A 3 -24.31 15.59 -20.40
CA ILE A 3 -24.06 14.51 -19.43
C ILE A 3 -22.83 14.97 -18.66
N SER A 4 -23.04 15.74 -17.60
CA SER A 4 -23.11 15.24 -16.22
C SER A 4 -21.75 14.78 -15.70
N MET A 5 -20.98 15.77 -15.25
CA MET A 5 -20.24 15.81 -13.98
C MET A 5 -20.19 14.48 -13.19
N ARG A 6 -18.98 13.91 -12.98
CA ARG A 6 -18.33 13.68 -11.65
C ARG A 6 -17.28 12.56 -11.65
N ARG A 7 -16.01 12.97 -11.65
CA ARG A 7 -14.84 12.47 -10.87
C ARG A 7 -13.60 13.18 -11.44
N ILE A 8 -13.39 14.48 -11.26
CA ILE A 8 -13.00 15.16 -10.01
C ILE A 8 -12.71 14.18 -8.86
N GLU A 9 -11.66 13.38 -8.98
CA GLU A 9 -10.91 12.94 -7.80
C GLU A 9 -9.85 14.02 -7.53
N ARG A 10 -10.33 15.20 -7.12
CA ARG A 10 -9.48 16.19 -6.44
C ARG A 10 -9.17 15.60 -5.05
N HIS A 11 -8.17 14.73 -4.97
CA HIS A 11 -7.39 14.60 -3.74
C HIS A 11 -6.30 15.67 -3.82
N GLY A 12 -6.65 16.88 -3.35
CA GLY A 12 -5.63 17.78 -2.85
C GLY A 12 -5.14 17.17 -1.56
N ASP A 13 -4.10 16.34 -1.65
CA ASP A 13 -3.38 15.80 -0.51
C ASP A 13 -2.35 16.86 -0.11
N GLU A 14 -2.59 17.47 1.05
CA GLU A 14 -1.64 18.36 1.70
C GLU A 14 -0.37 17.54 1.94
N ILE A 15 0.74 17.95 1.30
CA ILE A 15 2.01 17.25 1.22
C ILE A 15 2.71 17.20 2.60
N MET A 16 2.16 16.43 3.53
CA MET A 16 2.94 15.57 4.38
C MET A 16 2.91 14.24 3.65
N THR A 17 4.06 13.69 3.27
CA THR A 17 4.10 12.30 2.80
C THR A 17 3.83 11.41 4.02
N GLU A 18 2.58 11.42 4.49
CA GLU A 18 2.06 10.53 5.50
C GLU A 18 2.14 9.16 4.85
N LYS A 19 3.22 8.44 5.15
CA LYS A 19 3.35 7.06 4.73
C LYS A 19 2.14 6.34 5.29
N THR A 20 1.51 5.50 4.50
CA THR A 20 0.41 4.65 4.95
C THR A 20 0.85 3.20 4.94
N CYS A 21 0.27 2.40 5.84
CA CYS A 21 0.57 0.99 5.96
C CYS A 21 0.02 0.27 4.74
N ALA A 22 0.88 -0.42 4.00
CA ALA A 22 0.45 -1.16 2.80
C ALA A 22 -0.52 -2.32 3.07
N ALA A 23 -0.75 -2.68 4.35
CA ALA A 23 -1.66 -3.75 4.75
C ALA A 23 -3.02 -3.24 5.27
N CYS A 24 -3.02 -2.16 6.06
CA CYS A 24 -4.20 -1.67 6.76
C CYS A 24 -4.51 -0.19 6.50
N ASP A 25 -3.78 0.45 5.59
CA ASP A 25 -3.92 1.86 5.18
C ASP A 25 -3.86 2.88 6.34
N CYS A 26 -3.39 2.46 7.52
CA CYS A 26 -3.21 3.33 8.67
C CYS A 26 -1.96 4.20 8.51
N GLN A 27 -1.98 5.38 9.13
CA GLN A 27 -0.86 6.31 9.12
C GLN A 27 0.38 5.66 9.75
N LEU A 28 1.52 5.73 9.06
CA LEU A 28 2.82 5.27 9.54
C LEU A 28 3.52 6.39 10.28
N ASP A 29 4.02 6.04 11.47
CA ASP A 29 4.92 6.86 12.25
C ASP A 29 6.34 6.88 11.65
N ALA A 30 7.24 7.62 12.31
CA ALA A 30 8.64 7.79 11.89
C ALA A 30 9.47 6.48 11.86
N ASN A 31 8.99 5.39 12.47
CA ASN A 31 9.68 4.10 12.53
C ASN A 31 8.88 2.97 11.86
N PRO A 32 8.69 3.02 10.53
CA PRO A 32 8.01 1.96 9.81
C PRO A 32 8.89 0.72 9.62
N ILE A 33 8.26 -0.45 9.55
CA ILE A 33 8.95 -1.70 9.24
C ILE A 33 8.96 -1.88 7.72
N ARG A 34 10.14 -2.12 7.15
CA ARG A 34 10.33 -2.33 5.71
C ARG A 34 10.36 -3.82 5.38
N VAL A 35 9.43 -4.27 4.54
CA VAL A 35 9.38 -5.64 4.04
C VAL A 35 9.47 -5.68 2.53
N LYS A 36 9.99 -6.79 1.97
CA LYS A 36 10.15 -6.98 0.53
C LYS A 36 9.09 -7.96 0.04
N VAL A 37 8.16 -7.47 -0.76
CA VAL A 37 6.99 -8.18 -1.28
C VAL A 37 7.11 -8.19 -2.81
N GLY A 38 7.23 -9.36 -3.44
CA GLY A 38 7.31 -9.46 -4.91
C GLY A 38 8.44 -8.62 -5.53
N GLY A 39 9.58 -8.49 -4.84
CA GLY A 39 10.70 -7.67 -5.30
C GLY A 39 10.62 -6.18 -4.98
N LYS A 40 9.47 -5.67 -4.50
CA LYS A 40 9.26 -4.28 -4.11
C LYS A 40 9.37 -4.12 -2.59
N THR A 41 10.00 -3.04 -2.13
CA THR A 41 10.04 -2.70 -0.69
C THR A 41 8.81 -1.88 -0.34
N VAL A 42 8.05 -2.35 0.65
CA VAL A 42 6.87 -1.66 1.18
C VAL A 42 7.02 -1.47 2.70
N GLU A 43 6.27 -0.52 3.24
CA GLU A 43 6.36 -0.10 4.64
C GLU A 43 5.06 -0.44 5.38
N VAL A 44 5.17 -0.88 6.63
CA VAL A 44 4.03 -1.27 7.48
C VAL A 44 4.16 -0.77 8.92
N CYS A 45 3.03 -0.73 9.63
CA CYS A 45 2.94 -0.25 11.01
C CYS A 45 3.33 -1.30 12.07
N CYS A 46 3.22 -2.60 11.79
CA CYS A 46 3.50 -3.66 12.74
C CYS A 46 4.04 -4.94 12.08
N GLU A 47 4.63 -5.83 12.88
CA GLU A 47 5.20 -7.11 12.44
C GLU A 47 4.15 -8.06 11.84
N GLU A 48 2.90 -7.98 12.32
CA GLU A 48 1.78 -8.77 11.81
C GLU A 48 1.46 -8.38 10.35
N CYS A 49 1.39 -7.08 10.07
CA CYS A 49 1.22 -6.55 8.71
C CYS A 49 2.39 -6.94 7.81
N ALA A 50 3.62 -6.88 8.34
CA ALA A 50 4.84 -7.30 7.63
C ALA A 50 4.78 -8.77 7.23
N THR A 51 4.39 -9.64 8.16
CA THR A 51 4.30 -11.08 7.96
C THR A 51 3.22 -11.41 6.93
N ALA A 52 2.01 -10.86 7.09
CA ALA A 52 0.91 -11.08 6.16
C ALA A 52 1.26 -10.67 4.72
N LEU A 53 1.89 -9.50 4.54
CA LEU A 53 2.34 -9.06 3.23
C LEU A 53 3.49 -9.91 2.68
N ASN A 54 4.43 -10.32 3.52
CA ASN A 54 5.55 -11.16 3.10
C ASN A 54 5.05 -12.53 2.63
N GLU A 55 4.11 -13.15 3.34
CA GLU A 55 3.50 -14.42 2.94
C GLU A 55 2.72 -14.27 1.62
N ALA A 56 1.85 -13.26 1.51
CA ALA A 56 1.11 -13.00 0.27
C ALA A 56 2.04 -12.68 -0.92
N GLY A 57 3.09 -11.90 -0.69
CA GLY A 57 4.10 -11.56 -1.70
C GLY A 57 4.98 -12.73 -2.12
N ALA A 58 5.29 -13.63 -1.19
CA ALA A 58 6.00 -14.85 -1.47
C ALA A 58 5.16 -15.80 -2.34
N SER A 59 3.85 -15.87 -2.11
CA SER A 59 2.93 -16.63 -2.96
C SER A 59 2.83 -16.04 -4.37
N ALA A 60 2.73 -14.71 -4.49
CA ALA A 60 2.63 -14.03 -5.79
C ALA A 60 3.91 -14.10 -6.64
N ALA A 61 5.09 -14.18 -6.01
CA ALA A 61 6.36 -14.32 -6.73
C ALA A 61 6.57 -15.72 -7.34
N GLY A 62 5.74 -16.70 -6.97
CA GLY A 62 5.84 -18.09 -7.39
C GLY A 62 4.78 -18.54 -8.41
N VAL A 63 3.80 -17.70 -8.75
CA VAL A 63 2.72 -18.08 -9.66
C VAL A 63 2.70 -17.20 -10.91
N SER A 64 3.24 -17.77 -11.98
CA SER A 64 2.79 -17.43 -13.33
C SER A 64 1.38 -18.01 -13.43
N GLU A 65 0.35 -17.21 -13.14
CA GLU A 65 -0.98 -17.50 -13.65
C GLU A 65 -0.96 -17.19 -15.17
N ASP A 66 -1.06 -18.28 -15.95
CA ASP A 66 -1.33 -18.33 -17.39
C ASP A 66 -2.80 -17.95 -17.68
#